data_AF-A0A183NGB9-F1
#
_entry.id   AF-A0A183NGB9-F1
#
_cell.length_a   1.000
_cell.length_b   1.000
_cell.length_c   1.000
_cell.angle_alpha   90.00
_cell.angle_beta   90.00
_cell.angle_gamma   90.00
#
_symmetry.space_group_name_H-M   'P 1'
#
loop_
_entity.id
_entity.type
_entity.pdbx_description
1 polymer ?
#
loop_
_entity_poly.entity_id
_entity_poly.type
_entity_poly.pdbx_seq_one_letter_code
_entity_poly.pdbx_strand_id
1 'polypeptide(L)'
;MSNSAFGPVLSSGTAPNLGSVPSAKEEHALGLKAIYAACRLLYPDQPTPLQVTAVRKFWMGGPDPLDFINMYANPGSAELQSPPHWHYVTNGLSDLYGDSRLHG
;
A
#
# COMPACT_ATOMS: atom_id res chain seq x y z
N MET A 1 57.34 -38.47 -8.47
CA MET A 1 58.44 -37.61 -7.97
C MET A 1 57.93 -36.17 -8.09
N SER A 2 57.39 -35.61 -7.01
CA SER A 2 57.97 -34.49 -6.21
C SER A 2 58.01 -33.16 -7.01
N ASN A 3 57.47 -32.01 -6.60
CA ASN A 3 57.17 -31.49 -5.26
C ASN A 3 56.10 -30.39 -5.29
N SER A 4 55.54 -30.21 -4.10
CA SER A 4 54.70 -29.15 -3.56
C SER A 4 55.24 -27.72 -3.77
N ALA A 5 54.33 -26.77 -3.95
CA ALA A 5 54.50 -25.39 -3.48
C ALA A 5 53.14 -24.80 -3.11
N PHE A 6 52.92 -24.60 -1.82
CA PHE A 6 51.81 -23.85 -1.24
C PHE A 6 51.97 -22.36 -1.56
N GLY A 7 50.89 -21.72 -2.01
CA GLY A 7 50.73 -20.26 -2.10
C GLY A 7 49.40 -19.86 -1.45
N PRO A 8 49.30 -18.70 -0.78
CA PRO A 8 48.27 -18.43 0.20
C PRO A 8 46.92 -18.04 -0.41
N VAL A 9 45.87 -18.47 0.28
CA VAL A 9 44.47 -18.13 0.08
C VAL A 9 44.26 -16.62 0.18
N LEU A 10 43.73 -16.01 -0.88
CA LEU A 10 42.99 -14.75 -0.79
C LEU A 10 41.54 -15.05 -1.17
N SER A 11 40.78 -15.52 -0.18
CA SER A 11 39.32 -15.51 -0.22
C SER A 11 38.88 -14.05 -0.10
N SER A 12 38.60 -13.42 -1.24
CA SER A 12 38.03 -12.09 -1.28
C SER A 12 36.57 -12.15 -0.83
N GLY A 13 36.39 -11.89 0.46
CA GLY A 13 35.25 -11.21 1.07
C GLY A 13 33.86 -11.53 0.52
N THR A 14 33.13 -12.38 1.25
CA THR A 14 31.68 -12.36 1.34
C THR A 14 31.23 -10.91 1.61
N ALA A 15 30.69 -10.23 0.59
CA ALA A 15 29.95 -9.00 0.82
C ALA A 15 28.71 -9.36 1.66
N PRO A 16 28.45 -8.68 2.79
CA PRO A 16 27.19 -8.85 3.48
C PRO A 16 26.09 -8.37 2.53
N ASN A 17 25.09 -9.25 2.32
CA ASN A 17 23.85 -8.92 1.64
C ASN A 17 23.15 -7.85 2.48
N LEU A 18 23.45 -6.59 2.20
CA LEU A 18 22.77 -5.45 2.79
C LEU A 18 21.36 -5.49 2.21
N GLY A 19 20.44 -6.06 2.99
CA GLY A 19 19.04 -6.21 2.63
C GLY A 19 18.56 -4.94 1.95
N SER A 20 17.88 -5.12 0.82
CA SER A 20 17.26 -4.05 0.03
C SER A 20 16.52 -3.12 0.98
N VAL A 21 17.12 -1.95 1.25
CA VAL A 21 16.45 -0.88 1.97
C VAL A 21 15.21 -0.55 1.15
N PRO A 22 13.99 -0.65 1.71
CA PRO A 22 12.80 -0.25 0.99
C PRO A 22 13.02 1.17 0.49
N SER A 23 12.84 1.36 -0.81
CA SER A 23 13.07 2.66 -1.43
C SER A 23 12.20 3.68 -0.71
N ALA A 24 12.72 4.85 -0.34
CA ALA A 24 11.97 5.92 0.35
C ALA A 24 10.63 6.29 -0.36
N LYS A 25 10.45 5.90 -1.62
CA LYS A 25 9.18 5.96 -2.34
C LYS A 25 8.06 5.07 -1.75
N GLU A 26 8.40 4.03 -1.00
CA GLU A 26 7.46 3.09 -0.36
C GLU A 26 6.93 3.60 0.98
N GLU A 27 7.48 4.66 1.57
CA GLU A 27 6.98 5.21 2.83
C GLU A 27 5.83 6.21 2.66
N HIS A 28 5.49 6.57 1.42
CA HIS A 28 4.39 7.49 1.18
C HIS A 28 3.03 6.77 1.27
N ALA A 29 2.09 7.44 1.93
CA ALA A 29 0.68 7.06 2.03
C ALA A 29 0.35 5.81 2.88
N LEU A 30 0.97 5.68 4.06
CA LEU A 30 0.71 4.56 4.99
C LEU A 30 -0.77 4.42 5.37
N GLY A 31 -1.46 5.53 5.61
CA GLY A 31 -2.90 5.53 5.93
C GLY A 31 -3.74 4.97 4.77
N LEU A 32 -3.44 5.38 3.54
CA LEU A 32 -4.11 4.85 2.35
C LEU A 32 -3.85 3.34 2.16
N LYS A 33 -2.60 2.90 2.37
CA LYS A 33 -2.23 1.48 2.29
C LYS A 33 -2.98 0.63 3.33
N ALA A 34 -3.11 1.14 4.56
CA ALA A 34 -3.84 0.46 5.63
C ALA A 34 -5.32 0.26 5.26
N ILE A 35 -5.96 1.30 4.70
CA ILE A 35 -7.35 1.20 4.23
C ILE A 35 -7.45 0.16 3.10
N TYR A 36 -6.55 0.21 2.11
CA TYR A 36 -6.58 -0.75 0.99
C TYR A 36 -6.33 -2.18 1.44
N ALA A 37 -5.46 -2.40 2.43
CA ALA A 37 -5.24 -3.72 3.02
C ALA A 37 -6.52 -4.23 3.68
N ALA A 38 -7.21 -3.40 4.46
CA ALA A 38 -8.49 -3.76 5.07
C ALA A 38 -9.57 -4.08 4.03
N CYS A 39 -9.68 -3.28 2.95
CA CYS A 39 -10.61 -3.57 1.87
C CYS A 39 -10.32 -4.90 1.17
N ARG A 40 -9.03 -5.24 0.95
CA ARG A 40 -8.63 -6.52 0.33
C ARG A 40 -8.96 -7.74 1.18
N LEU A 41 -9.00 -7.59 2.50
CA LEU A 41 -9.45 -8.66 3.40
C LEU A 41 -10.96 -8.90 3.25
N LEU A 42 -11.74 -7.84 3.05
CA LEU A 42 -13.20 -7.94 2.90
C LEU A 42 -13.62 -8.36 1.48
N TYR A 43 -12.90 -7.92 0.46
CA TYR A 43 -13.24 -8.11 -0.96
C TYR A 43 -12.04 -8.66 -1.75
N PRO A 44 -11.56 -9.88 -1.44
CA PRO A 44 -10.40 -10.47 -2.13
C PRO A 44 -10.65 -10.75 -3.63
N ASP A 45 -11.91 -10.90 -4.02
CA ASP A 45 -12.40 -11.09 -5.38
C ASP A 45 -12.45 -9.79 -6.21
N GLN A 46 -12.37 -8.63 -5.57
CA GLN A 46 -12.44 -7.31 -6.21
C GLN A 46 -11.15 -6.50 -5.98
N PRO A 47 -9.99 -6.94 -6.53
CA PRO A 47 -8.70 -6.28 -6.30
C PRO A 47 -8.61 -4.86 -6.89
N THR A 48 -9.47 -4.55 -7.85
CA THR A 48 -9.56 -3.26 -8.55
C THR A 48 -11.02 -2.80 -8.63
N PRO A 49 -11.59 -2.30 -7.51
CA PRO A 49 -12.96 -1.78 -7.51
C PRO A 49 -13.08 -0.54 -8.42
N LEU A 50 -14.31 -0.18 -8.76
CA LEU A 50 -14.57 1.14 -9.34
C LEU A 50 -14.11 2.20 -8.34
N GLN A 51 -13.36 3.19 -8.82
CA GLN A 51 -12.81 4.26 -7.99
C GLN A 51 -13.12 5.62 -8.62
N VAL A 52 -13.66 6.53 -7.81
CA VAL A 52 -13.76 7.95 -8.15
C VAL A 52 -12.59 8.67 -7.49
N THR A 53 -11.95 9.60 -8.21
CA THR A 53 -10.83 10.38 -7.66
C THR A 53 -11.03 11.87 -7.88
N ALA A 54 -10.67 12.66 -6.87
CA ALA A 54 -10.54 14.11 -7.03
C ALA A 54 -9.38 14.40 -8.00
N VAL A 55 -9.70 14.99 -9.15
CA VAL A 55 -8.72 15.38 -10.18
C VAL A 55 -7.79 16.48 -9.64
N ARG A 56 -8.37 17.48 -8.96
CA ARG A 56 -7.61 18.49 -8.22
C ARG A 56 -7.70 18.18 -6.73
N LYS A 57 -6.56 17.82 -6.14
CA LYS A 57 -6.47 17.47 -4.72
C LYS A 57 -6.80 18.64 -3.80
N PHE A 58 -7.36 18.33 -2.64
CA PHE A 58 -7.86 19.34 -1.69
C PHE A 58 -6.75 20.24 -1.16
N TRP A 59 -5.59 19.69 -0.79
CA TRP A 59 -4.42 20.49 -0.36
C TRP A 59 -3.83 21.38 -1.48
N MET A 60 -4.24 21.18 -2.73
CA MET A 60 -3.93 22.09 -3.86
C MET A 60 -5.07 23.08 -4.14
N GLY A 61 -5.99 23.27 -3.19
CA GLY A 61 -7.16 24.14 -3.28
C GLY A 61 -8.32 23.58 -4.11
N GLY A 62 -8.37 22.27 -4.35
CA GLY A 62 -9.52 21.60 -4.96
C GLY A 62 -10.77 21.67 -4.07
N PRO A 63 -11.98 21.56 -4.63
CA PRO A 63 -13.22 21.66 -3.85
C PRO A 63 -13.55 20.37 -3.09
N ASP A 64 -13.04 19.22 -3.56
CA ASP A 64 -13.41 17.91 -3.02
C ASP A 64 -12.40 17.46 -1.96
N PRO A 65 -12.81 17.26 -0.69
CA PRO A 65 -11.92 16.85 0.40
C PRO A 65 -11.54 15.37 0.37
N LEU A 66 -12.22 14.56 -0.46
CA LEU A 66 -11.96 13.13 -0.60
C LEU A 66 -11.08 12.89 -1.81
N ASP A 67 -9.91 12.30 -1.60
CA ASP A 67 -9.00 11.96 -2.70
C ASP A 67 -9.53 10.81 -3.55
N PHE A 68 -10.13 9.82 -2.88
CA PHE A 68 -10.66 8.62 -3.50
C PHE A 68 -11.92 8.13 -2.82
N ILE A 69 -12.83 7.58 -3.62
CA ILE A 69 -13.96 6.76 -3.15
C ILE A 69 -13.88 5.43 -3.88
N ASN A 70 -13.66 4.34 -3.13
CA ASN A 70 -13.72 2.99 -3.67
C ASN A 70 -15.15 2.46 -3.56
N MET A 71 -15.63 1.80 -4.60
CA MET A 71 -16.99 1.28 -4.69
C MET A 71 -16.95 -0.24 -4.92
N TYR A 72 -17.37 -0.99 -3.90
CA TYR A 72 -17.39 -2.45 -3.92
C TYR A 72 -18.82 -2.97 -4.02
N ALA A 73 -19.01 -4.08 -4.74
CA ALA A 73 -20.23 -4.86 -4.67
C ALA A 73 -20.16 -5.78 -3.45
N ASN A 74 -21.01 -5.54 -2.45
CA ASN A 74 -21.13 -6.42 -1.29
C ASN A 74 -22.29 -7.39 -1.50
N PRO A 75 -22.07 -8.72 -1.50
CA PRO A 75 -23.14 -9.69 -1.66
C PRO A 75 -24.13 -9.72 -0.47
N GLY A 76 -23.80 -9.07 0.65
CA GLY A 76 -24.57 -9.13 1.87
C GLY A 76 -24.32 -10.44 2.63
N SER A 77 -25.20 -10.75 3.58
CA SER A 77 -25.18 -11.99 4.36
C SER A 77 -26.59 -12.33 4.80
N ALA A 78 -27.07 -13.52 4.45
CA ALA A 78 -28.38 -14.01 4.87
C ALA A 78 -28.45 -14.20 6.40
N GLU A 79 -27.36 -14.67 7.01
CA GLU A 79 -27.24 -14.89 8.45
C GLU A 79 -27.37 -13.59 9.24
N LEU A 80 -26.78 -12.50 8.71
CA LEU A 80 -26.86 -11.16 9.30
C LEU A 80 -28.03 -10.33 8.75
N GLN A 81 -28.94 -10.94 7.98
CA GLN A 81 -30.07 -10.28 7.32
C GLN A 81 -29.67 -9.02 6.52
N SER A 82 -28.48 -9.04 5.92
CA SER A 82 -27.95 -7.97 5.08
C SER A 82 -28.16 -8.30 3.60
N PRO A 83 -28.96 -7.52 2.85
CA PRO A 83 -29.14 -7.75 1.42
C PRO A 83 -27.90 -7.32 0.61
N PRO A 84 -27.75 -7.75 -0.65
CA PRO A 84 -26.71 -7.23 -1.54
C PRO A 84 -26.79 -5.71 -1.67
N HIS A 85 -25.66 -5.02 -1.60
CA HIS A 85 -25.59 -3.56 -1.62
C HIS A 85 -24.23 -3.06 -2.13
N TRP A 86 -24.18 -1.76 -2.46
CA TRP A 86 -22.92 -1.08 -2.76
C TRP A 86 -22.26 -0.58 -1.47
N HIS A 87 -20.98 -0.89 -1.30
CA HIS A 87 -20.19 -0.39 -0.17
C HIS A 87 -19.18 0.65 -0.65
N TYR A 88 -19.33 1.87 -0.15
CA TYR A 88 -18.49 3.02 -0.49
C TYR A 88 -17.46 3.26 0.61
N VAL A 89 -16.18 3.26 0.27
CA VAL A 89 -15.08 3.53 1.20
C VAL A 89 -14.40 4.82 0.80
N THR A 90 -14.51 5.83 1.66
CA THR A 90 -13.93 7.16 1.44
C THR A 90 -12.48 7.22 1.93
N ASN A 91 -11.64 7.97 1.22
CA ASN A 91 -10.24 8.19 1.57
C ASN A 91 -9.97 9.69 1.46
N GLY A 92 -9.60 10.33 2.56
CA GLY A 92 -9.27 11.77 2.61
C GLY A 92 -9.67 12.45 3.91
N LEU A 93 -10.65 11.90 4.64
CA LEU A 93 -11.01 12.39 5.98
C LEU A 93 -9.96 12.02 7.05
N SER A 94 -9.31 10.87 6.89
CA SER A 94 -8.17 10.45 7.71
C SER A 94 -6.85 10.94 7.12
N ASP A 95 -5.79 10.93 7.94
CA ASP A 95 -4.44 11.16 7.43
C ASP A 95 -3.99 10.00 6.53
N LEU A 96 -4.06 10.26 5.22
CA LEU A 96 -3.65 9.29 4.21
C LEU A 96 -2.14 9.24 4.05
N TYR A 97 -1.46 10.38 4.23
CA TYR A 97 -0.11 10.62 3.71
C TYR A 97 0.98 10.64 4.78
N GLY A 98 0.67 11.09 6.00
CA GLY A 98 1.63 11.12 7.11
C GLY A 98 2.64 12.27 7.04
N ASP A 99 2.41 13.28 6.22
CA ASP A 99 3.37 14.37 5.94
C ASP A 99 2.81 15.78 6.17
N SER A 100 1.73 15.88 6.95
CA SER A 100 1.09 17.14 7.32
C SER A 100 0.60 18.00 6.15
N ARG A 101 0.51 17.46 4.93
CA ARG A 101 0.00 18.21 3.76
C ARG A 101 -1.46 18.65 3.89
N LEU A 102 -2.22 17.97 4.74
CA LEU A 102 -3.62 18.26 5.00
C LEU A 102 -3.99 18.10 6.48
N HIS A 103 -3.62 16.97 7.07
CA HIS A 103 -3.88 16.64 8.47
C HIS A 103 -2.55 16.66 9.24
N GLY A 104 -2.44 17.46 10.30
CA GLY A 104 -1.21 17.62 11.08
C GLY A 104 -1.48 17.84 12.57
#